data_AF-A0A7C6N3U1-F1
#
_entry.id   AF-A0A7C6N3U1-F1
#
_cell.length_a   1.000
_cell.length_b   1.000
_cell.length_c   1.000
_cell.angle_alpha   90.00
_cell.angle_beta   90.00
_cell.angle_gamma   90.00
#
_symmetry.space_group_name_H-M   'P 1'
#
loop_
_entity.id
_entity.type
_entity.pdbx_description
1 polymer ?
#
loop_
_entity_poly.entity_id
_entity_poly.type
_entity_poly.pdbx_seq_one_letter_code
_entity_poly.pdbx_strand_id
1 'polypeptide(L)'
;MKWLTALLRGKKSHTAQKKKAEAGKITDSRMDISQREAAVKSLSLKKSLPETLKLIREVTGAPGDLTIREFRAGREQVEIALLHLEGFVDNKLVENILRMLGLGSFQSPVGKGAGPNLLQEFRRRLLQSAETKEVATVDELWSALTNG
;
A
#
# COMPACT_ATOMS: atom_id res chain seq x y z
N MET A 1 -5.50 -6.55 42.24
CA MET A 1 -4.42 -5.91 41.47
C MET A 1 -5.00 -5.12 40.29
N LYS A 2 -5.34 -3.84 40.49
CA LYS A 2 -6.05 -2.98 39.49
C LYS A 2 -5.14 -1.97 38.76
N TRP A 3 -3.83 -1.98 39.03
CA TRP A 3 -2.88 -0.99 38.50
C TRP A 3 -2.25 -1.38 37.15
N LEU A 4 -2.28 -2.66 36.77
CA LEU A 4 -1.69 -3.17 35.52
C LEU A 4 -2.55 -2.88 34.27
N THR A 5 -3.86 -2.69 34.41
CA THR A 5 -4.76 -2.40 33.28
C THR A 5 -4.71 -0.95 32.80
N ALA A 6 -4.24 -0.01 33.64
CA ALA A 6 -4.09 1.39 33.26
C ALA A 6 -2.90 1.64 32.33
N LEU A 7 -1.83 0.84 32.45
CA LEU A 7 -0.59 1.00 31.69
C LEU A 7 -0.72 0.53 30.23
N LEU A 8 -1.66 -0.40 29.96
CA LEU A 8 -1.94 -0.93 28.62
C LEU A 8 -2.94 -0.08 27.82
N ARG A 9 -3.71 0.82 28.47
CA ARG A 9 -4.62 1.76 27.78
C ARG A 9 -3.91 3.02 27.26
N GLY A 10 -2.79 3.44 27.87
CA GLY A 10 -2.08 4.67 27.50
C GLY A 10 -1.25 4.60 26.21
N LYS A 11 -0.75 3.42 25.82
CA LYS A 11 0.15 3.28 24.65
C LYS A 11 -0.55 3.31 23.28
N LYS A 12 -1.86 3.02 23.20
CA LYS A 12 -2.63 3.06 21.94
C LYS A 12 -3.06 4.47 21.52
N SER A 13 -3.12 5.42 22.46
CA SER A 13 -3.58 6.79 22.19
C SER A 13 -2.50 7.66 21.51
N HIS A 14 -1.26 7.63 22.01
CA HIS A 14 -0.18 8.49 21.48
C HIS A 14 0.24 8.15 20.04
N THR A 15 0.18 6.89 19.64
CA THR A 15 0.54 6.46 18.28
C THR A 15 -0.51 6.85 17.26
N ALA A 16 -1.80 6.76 17.60
CA ALA A 16 -2.89 7.25 16.75
C ALA A 16 -2.90 8.78 16.63
N GLN A 17 -2.57 9.49 17.72
CA GLN A 17 -2.56 10.96 17.75
C GLN A 17 -1.40 11.55 16.95
N LYS A 18 -0.22 10.91 16.96
CA LYS A 18 0.92 11.29 16.11
C LYS A 18 0.67 11.00 14.62
N LYS A 19 0.03 9.86 14.30
CA LYS A 19 -0.37 9.49 12.92
C LYS A 19 -1.35 10.48 12.29
N LYS A 20 -2.31 10.99 13.05
CA LYS A 20 -3.30 11.99 12.58
C LYS A 20 -2.66 13.37 12.38
N ALA A 21 -1.62 13.69 13.16
CA ALA A 21 -0.88 14.95 13.05
C ALA A 21 0.01 15.03 11.79
N GLU A 22 0.59 13.91 11.32
CA GLU A 22 1.42 13.89 10.11
C GLU A 22 0.61 14.04 8.82
N ALA A 23 -0.51 13.32 8.67
CA ALA A 23 -1.39 13.44 7.50
C ALA A 23 -2.20 14.75 7.48
N GLY A 24 -2.60 15.23 8.66
CA GLY A 24 -3.28 16.53 8.81
C GLY A 24 -2.37 17.73 8.51
N LYS A 25 -1.04 17.55 8.50
CA LYS A 25 -0.08 18.60 8.15
C LYS A 25 -0.02 18.80 6.63
N ILE A 26 0.00 17.73 5.84
CA ILE A 26 0.20 17.81 4.38
C ILE A 26 -1.00 18.42 3.67
N THR A 27 -2.21 18.27 4.20
CA THR A 27 -3.43 18.84 3.61
C THR A 27 -3.69 20.30 4.03
N ASP A 28 -2.83 20.90 4.85
CA ASP A 28 -2.97 22.30 5.27
C ASP A 28 -2.82 23.24 4.06
N SER A 29 -3.87 24.03 3.79
CA SER A 29 -3.90 25.01 2.71
C SER A 29 -2.95 26.18 2.91
N ARG A 30 -2.35 26.33 4.11
CA ARG A 30 -1.37 27.37 4.41
C ARG A 30 0.05 27.03 3.97
N MET A 31 0.33 25.78 3.62
CA MET A 31 1.65 25.36 3.17
C MET A 31 1.93 25.89 1.76
N ASP A 32 3.13 26.41 1.55
CA ASP A 32 3.63 26.66 0.20
C ASP A 32 4.02 25.36 -0.52
N ILE A 33 4.32 25.47 -1.81
CA ILE A 33 4.65 24.32 -2.68
C ILE A 33 5.90 23.60 -2.15
N SER A 34 6.96 24.33 -1.81
CA SER A 34 8.23 23.75 -1.34
C SER A 34 8.10 23.02 -0.01
N GLN A 35 7.32 23.56 0.92
CA GLN A 35 7.00 22.92 2.19
C GLN A 35 6.22 21.62 1.98
N ARG A 36 5.26 21.63 1.05
CA ARG A 36 4.44 20.46 0.73
C ARG A 36 5.26 19.37 0.07
N GLU A 37 6.13 19.72 -0.88
CA GLU A 37 7.06 18.77 -1.50
C GLU A 37 7.99 18.11 -0.47
N ALA A 38 8.60 18.89 0.44
CA ALA A 38 9.46 18.36 1.49
C ALA A 38 8.70 17.41 2.44
N ALA A 39 7.44 17.73 2.74
CA ALA A 39 6.59 16.88 3.57
C ALA A 39 6.23 15.56 2.86
N VAL A 40 5.96 15.57 1.55
CA VAL A 40 5.66 14.36 0.78
C VAL A 40 6.88 13.46 0.64
N LYS A 41 8.08 14.03 0.40
CA LYS A 41 9.34 13.26 0.32
C LYS A 41 9.66 12.46 1.58
N SER A 42 9.27 12.97 2.74
CA SER A 42 9.50 12.30 4.04
C SER A 42 8.32 11.46 4.52
N LEU A 43 7.21 11.41 3.76
CA LEU A 43 6.00 10.71 4.14
C LEU A 43 6.11 9.20 3.89
N SER A 44 6.27 8.43 4.96
CA SER A 44 6.33 6.97 4.89
C SER A 44 4.96 6.32 4.70
N LEU A 45 4.93 5.22 3.94
CA LEU A 45 3.78 4.33 3.81
C LEU A 45 3.44 3.69 5.18
N LYS A 46 2.16 3.42 5.39
CA LYS A 46 1.67 2.84 6.66
C LYS A 46 1.69 1.30 6.56
N LYS A 47 1.76 0.65 7.73
CA LYS A 47 1.76 -0.83 7.81
C LYS A 47 0.42 -1.46 7.42
N SER A 48 -0.67 -0.72 7.55
CA SER A 48 -2.02 -1.16 7.18
C SER A 48 -2.33 -0.69 5.78
N LEU A 49 -2.76 -1.61 4.91
CA LEU A 49 -3.15 -1.28 3.53
C LEU A 49 -4.28 -0.22 3.51
N PRO A 50 -5.38 -0.35 4.28
CA PRO A 50 -6.40 0.71 4.36
C PRO A 50 -5.84 2.08 4.78
N GLU A 51 -4.93 2.14 5.76
CA GLU A 51 -4.30 3.40 6.17
C GLU A 51 -3.46 4.00 5.03
N THR A 52 -2.72 3.16 4.29
CA THR A 52 -1.91 3.58 3.16
C THR A 52 -2.76 4.06 1.98
N LEU A 53 -3.82 3.35 1.62
CA LEU A 53 -4.73 3.77 0.54
C LEU A 53 -5.41 5.10 0.87
N LYS A 54 -5.81 5.30 2.13
CA LYS A 54 -6.35 6.57 2.59
C LYS A 54 -5.33 7.70 2.45
N LEU A 55 -4.09 7.47 2.90
CA LEU A 55 -2.99 8.42 2.77
C LEU A 55 -2.73 8.81 1.31
N ILE A 56 -2.69 7.83 0.41
CA ILE A 56 -2.47 8.06 -1.03
C ILE A 56 -3.59 8.93 -1.59
N ARG A 57 -4.86 8.63 -1.28
CA ARG A 57 -6.01 9.43 -1.74
C ARG A 57 -5.96 10.87 -1.22
N GLU A 58 -5.55 11.07 0.03
CA GLU A 58 -5.41 12.41 0.64
C GLU A 58 -4.28 13.23 0.01
N VAL A 59 -3.13 12.60 -0.28
CA VAL A 59 -1.97 13.28 -0.87
C VAL A 59 -2.17 13.58 -2.35
N THR A 60 -2.72 12.64 -3.10
CA THR A 60 -2.87 12.77 -4.56
C THR A 60 -4.10 13.57 -4.97
N GLY A 61 -5.09 13.75 -4.08
CA GLY A 61 -6.26 14.59 -4.36
C GLY A 61 -7.24 14.00 -5.37
N ALA A 62 -7.47 12.68 -5.32
CA ALA A 62 -8.32 11.94 -6.25
C ALA A 62 -7.97 12.16 -7.75
N PRO A 63 -6.75 11.78 -8.18
CA PRO A 63 -6.40 11.82 -9.59
C PRO A 63 -7.34 10.89 -10.37
N GLY A 64 -8.01 11.44 -11.40
CA GLY A 64 -8.97 10.70 -12.22
C GLY A 64 -8.39 9.44 -12.85
N ASP A 65 -7.07 9.43 -13.07
CA ASP A 65 -6.37 8.39 -13.80
C ASP A 65 -5.76 7.32 -12.86
N LEU A 66 -5.77 7.51 -11.53
CA LEU A 66 -5.27 6.48 -10.60
C LEU A 66 -6.33 5.42 -10.37
N THR A 67 -6.11 4.25 -10.95
CA THR A 67 -6.93 3.07 -10.71
C THR A 67 -6.39 2.30 -9.49
N ILE A 68 -7.27 2.07 -8.51
CA ILE A 68 -6.99 1.25 -7.33
C ILE A 68 -7.92 0.05 -7.35
N ARG A 69 -7.36 -1.16 -7.47
CA ARG A 69 -8.10 -2.43 -7.44
C ARG A 69 -7.74 -3.22 -6.19
N GLU A 70 -8.69 -3.34 -5.28
CA GLU A 70 -8.53 -4.06 -4.02
C GLU A 70 -9.06 -5.50 -4.17
N PHE A 71 -8.31 -6.47 -3.67
CA PHE A 71 -8.72 -7.88 -3.66
C PHE A 71 -8.00 -8.65 -2.54
N ARG A 72 -8.41 -9.90 -2.33
CA ARG A 72 -7.79 -10.79 -1.35
C ARG A 72 -7.11 -11.95 -2.07
N ALA A 73 -5.93 -12.32 -1.60
CA ALA A 73 -5.19 -13.44 -2.15
C ALA A 73 -4.52 -14.27 -1.04
N GLY A 74 -4.08 -15.47 -1.40
CA GLY A 74 -3.54 -16.42 -0.43
C GLY A 74 -4.57 -17.01 0.54
N ARG A 75 -4.14 -18.01 1.30
CA ARG A 75 -5.04 -18.86 2.11
C ARG A 75 -5.53 -18.08 3.31
N GLU A 76 -4.66 -17.21 3.79
CA GLU A 76 -4.92 -16.24 4.84
C GLU A 76 -5.74 -15.04 4.34
N GLN A 77 -6.14 -15.01 3.06
CA GLN A 77 -6.99 -13.95 2.50
C GLN A 77 -6.40 -12.55 2.75
N VAL A 78 -5.09 -12.42 2.52
CA VAL A 78 -4.33 -11.18 2.73
C VAL A 78 -4.88 -10.10 1.81
N GLU A 79 -5.10 -8.92 2.36
CA GLU A 79 -5.58 -7.76 1.62
C GLU A 79 -4.46 -7.19 0.75
N ILE A 80 -4.77 -7.01 -0.54
CA ILE A 80 -3.83 -6.52 -1.56
C ILE A 80 -4.55 -5.44 -2.37
N ALA A 81 -3.79 -4.44 -2.80
CA ALA A 81 -4.24 -3.49 -3.81
C ALA A 81 -3.26 -3.45 -4.98
N LEU A 82 -3.78 -3.43 -6.19
CA LEU A 82 -3.05 -3.09 -7.40
C LEU A 82 -3.34 -1.64 -7.76
N LEU A 83 -2.29 -0.82 -7.86
CA LEU A 83 -2.37 0.59 -8.23
C LEU A 83 -1.68 0.76 -9.58
N HIS A 84 -2.33 1.47 -10.50
CA HIS A 84 -1.72 1.88 -11.75
C HIS A 84 -2.35 3.19 -12.25
N LEU A 85 -1.61 3.94 -13.06
CA LEU A 85 -2.18 5.06 -13.81
C LEU A 85 -2.76 4.54 -15.13
N GLU A 86 -3.99 4.94 -15.44
CA GLU A 86 -4.63 4.61 -16.70
C GLU A 86 -3.84 5.24 -17.86
N GLY A 87 -3.56 4.45 -18.90
CA GLY A 87 -2.76 4.90 -20.05
C GLY A 87 -1.24 4.83 -19.87
N PHE A 88 -0.73 4.58 -18.66
CA PHE A 88 0.72 4.43 -18.40
C PHE A 88 1.19 2.97 -18.42
N VAL A 89 0.26 2.02 -18.35
CA VAL A 89 0.55 0.58 -18.31
C VAL A 89 -0.36 -0.17 -19.28
N ASP A 90 0.13 -1.23 -19.92
CA ASP A 90 -0.68 -2.09 -20.77
C ASP A 90 -1.77 -2.80 -19.93
N ASN A 91 -3.04 -2.61 -20.30
CA ASN A 91 -4.17 -3.26 -19.66
C ASN A 91 -4.06 -4.80 -19.66
N LYS A 92 -3.42 -5.41 -20.66
CA LYS A 92 -3.17 -6.86 -20.68
C LYS A 92 -2.23 -7.28 -19.57
N LEU A 93 -1.23 -6.46 -19.24
CA LEU A 93 -0.33 -6.71 -18.11
C LEU A 93 -1.10 -6.64 -16.79
N VAL A 94 -1.91 -5.60 -16.60
CA VAL A 94 -2.78 -5.44 -15.42
C VAL A 94 -3.71 -6.64 -15.26
N GLU A 95 -4.41 -7.05 -16.32
CA GLU A 95 -5.28 -8.22 -16.28
C GLU A 95 -4.51 -9.52 -16.01
N ASN A 96 -3.33 -9.70 -16.58
CA ASN A 96 -2.52 -10.87 -16.33
C ASN A 96 -2.06 -10.92 -14.87
N ILE A 97 -1.64 -9.79 -14.30
CA ILE A 97 -1.33 -9.68 -12.87
C ILE A 97 -2.56 -10.07 -12.05
N LEU A 98 -3.73 -9.48 -12.31
CA LEU A 98 -4.97 -9.80 -11.59
C LEU A 98 -5.39 -11.27 -11.75
N ARG A 99 -5.25 -11.87 -12.94
CA ARG A 99 -5.53 -13.29 -13.19
C ARG A 99 -4.55 -14.17 -12.43
N MET A 100 -3.27 -13.85 -12.41
CA MET A 100 -2.28 -14.62 -11.67
C MET A 100 -2.49 -14.53 -10.15
N LEU A 101 -2.84 -13.34 -9.65
CA LEU A 101 -3.12 -13.10 -8.23
C LEU A 101 -4.47 -13.68 -7.79
N GLY A 102 -5.51 -13.54 -8.64
CA GLY A 102 -6.91 -13.87 -8.37
C GLY A 102 -7.38 -15.25 -8.83
N LEU A 103 -6.88 -15.79 -9.95
CA LEU A 103 -7.23 -17.13 -10.46
C LEU A 103 -6.23 -18.21 -10.01
N GLY A 104 -4.95 -17.86 -9.79
CA GLY A 104 -3.88 -18.82 -9.52
C GLY A 104 -3.68 -19.23 -8.05
N SER A 105 -4.34 -18.56 -7.10
CA SER A 105 -4.03 -18.76 -5.68
C SER A 105 -4.82 -19.89 -4.98
N PHE A 106 -5.92 -20.44 -5.53
CA PHE A 106 -6.81 -21.36 -4.76
C PHE A 106 -7.34 -22.64 -5.40
N GLN A 107 -6.91 -23.06 -6.60
CA GLN A 107 -7.37 -24.34 -7.17
C GLN A 107 -6.28 -25.39 -7.39
N SER A 108 -5.09 -25.24 -6.79
CA SER A 108 -4.12 -26.34 -6.74
C SER A 108 -4.27 -27.11 -5.41
N PRO A 109 -4.59 -28.41 -5.42
CA PRO A 109 -4.51 -29.26 -4.24
C PRO A 109 -3.04 -29.61 -3.99
N VAL A 110 -2.24 -28.65 -3.54
CA VAL A 110 -0.82 -28.88 -3.24
C VAL A 110 -0.48 -28.19 -1.93
N GLY A 111 0.14 -28.96 -1.05
CA GLY A 111 0.25 -28.68 0.38
C GLY A 111 0.94 -27.37 0.74
N LYS A 112 0.58 -26.86 1.92
CA LYS A 112 1.35 -25.89 2.72
C LYS A 112 1.96 -24.71 1.94
N GLY A 113 1.16 -23.76 1.48
CA GLY A 113 1.74 -22.53 0.92
C GLY A 113 0.74 -21.44 0.58
N ALA A 114 0.40 -20.61 1.57
CA ALA A 114 0.12 -19.18 1.42
C ALA A 114 -0.14 -18.60 2.83
N GLY A 115 0.92 -18.67 3.66
CA GLY A 115 0.98 -17.96 4.93
C GLY A 115 1.79 -16.66 4.81
N PRO A 116 2.60 -16.26 5.81
CA PRO A 116 3.31 -14.96 5.85
C PRO A 116 4.29 -14.67 4.70
N ASN A 117 4.51 -15.62 3.79
CA ASN A 117 5.45 -15.52 2.66
C ASN A 117 4.76 -15.27 1.31
N LEU A 118 3.50 -14.81 1.30
CA LEU A 118 2.74 -14.56 0.07
C LEU A 118 3.50 -13.64 -0.92
N LEU A 119 4.15 -12.59 -0.42
CA LEU A 119 4.99 -11.70 -1.25
C LEU A 119 6.17 -12.43 -1.89
N GLN A 120 6.82 -13.34 -1.17
CA GLN A 120 7.93 -14.12 -1.72
C GLN A 120 7.47 -15.12 -2.77
N GLU A 121 6.31 -15.74 -2.57
CA GLU A 121 5.71 -16.61 -3.59
C GLU A 121 5.35 -15.81 -4.85
N PHE A 122 4.85 -14.57 -4.71
CA PHE A 122 4.64 -13.69 -5.86
C PHE A 122 5.93 -13.34 -6.58
N ARG A 123 7.00 -12.99 -5.86
CA ARG A 123 8.30 -12.74 -6.48
C ARG A 123 8.80 -13.93 -7.27
N ARG A 124 8.76 -15.11 -6.65
CA ARG A 124 9.30 -16.34 -7.24
C ARG A 124 8.50 -16.80 -8.45
N ARG A 125 7.17 -16.63 -8.47
CA ARG A 125 6.30 -17.18 -9.53
C ARG A 125 5.95 -16.17 -10.61
N LEU A 126 5.71 -14.90 -10.24
CA LEU A 126 5.09 -13.91 -11.12
C LEU A 126 6.09 -12.88 -11.66
N LEU A 127 7.22 -12.71 -10.99
CA LEU A 127 8.15 -11.60 -11.24
C LEU A 127 9.52 -12.10 -11.73
N GLN A 128 9.57 -13.31 -12.32
CA GLN A 128 10.83 -13.84 -12.88
C GLN A 128 11.34 -13.04 -14.08
N SER A 129 10.46 -12.29 -14.77
CA SER A 129 10.79 -11.50 -15.96
C SER A 129 10.69 -9.98 -15.75
N ALA A 130 10.27 -9.51 -14.57
CA ALA A 130 10.04 -8.10 -14.29
C ALA A 130 10.88 -7.66 -13.08
N GLU A 131 11.61 -6.57 -13.24
CA GLU A 131 12.35 -5.95 -12.15
C GLU A 131 11.36 -5.38 -11.13
N THR A 132 11.51 -5.76 -9.86
CA THR A 132 10.61 -5.28 -8.80
C THR A 132 11.34 -4.38 -7.84
N LYS A 133 10.73 -3.25 -7.51
CA LYS A 133 11.23 -2.31 -6.52
C LYS A 133 10.31 -2.29 -5.29
N GLU A 134 10.91 -2.43 -4.11
CA GLU A 134 10.21 -2.08 -2.86
C GLU A 134 10.32 -0.58 -2.64
N VAL A 135 9.21 0.04 -2.24
CA VAL A 135 9.14 1.48 -1.93
C VAL A 135 8.64 1.66 -0.50
N ALA A 136 9.18 2.67 0.20
CA ALA A 136 8.87 2.94 1.59
C ALA A 136 8.15 4.28 1.78
N THR A 137 8.26 5.20 0.82
CA THR A 137 7.67 6.55 0.89
C THR A 137 6.62 6.77 -0.21
N VAL A 138 5.76 7.75 0.01
CA VAL A 138 4.76 8.16 -0.98
C VAL A 138 5.41 8.74 -2.23
N ASP A 139 6.51 9.48 -2.08
CA ASP A 139 7.30 10.04 -3.19
C ASP A 139 7.89 8.94 -4.08
N GLU A 140 8.51 7.92 -3.49
CA GLU A 140 9.03 6.76 -4.23
C GLU A 140 7.92 6.00 -4.97
N LEU A 141 6.76 5.82 -4.33
CA LEU A 141 5.60 5.19 -4.96
C LEU A 141 5.11 6.00 -6.16
N TRP A 142 4.99 7.32 -6.02
CA TRP A 142 4.53 8.20 -7.10
C TRP A 142 5.52 8.23 -8.26
N SER A 143 6.82 8.28 -7.95
CA SER A 143 7.88 8.16 -8.96
C SER A 143 7.82 6.81 -9.69
N ALA A 144 7.51 5.71 -9.00
CA ALA A 144 7.33 4.42 -9.65
C ALA A 144 6.11 4.41 -10.59
N LEU A 145 4.95 4.89 -10.12
CA LEU A 145 3.71 4.90 -10.90
C LEU A 145 3.79 5.74 -12.18
N THR A 146 4.53 6.85 -12.14
CA THR A 146 4.67 7.77 -13.28
C THR A 146 5.71 7.32 -14.30
N ASN A 147 6.63 6.43 -13.91
CA ASN A 147 7.65 5.88 -14.80
C ASN A 147 7.23 4.58 -15.50
N GLY A 148 6.10 3.98 -15.11
CA GLY A 148 5.55 2.74 -15.69
C GLY A 148 6.09 1.49 -15.02
#